data_AF-A0A935P2V3-F1
#
_entry.id   AF-A0A935P2V3-F1
#
_cell.length_a   1.000
_cell.length_b   1.000
_cell.length_c   1.000
_cell.angle_alpha   90.00
_cell.angle_beta   90.00
_cell.angle_gamma   90.00
#
_symmetry.space_group_name_H-M   'P 1'
#
loop_
_entity.id
_entity.type
_entity.pdbx_description
1 polymer ?
#
loop_
_entity_poly.entity_id
_entity_poly.type
_entity_poly.pdbx_seq_one_letter_code
_entity_poly.pdbx_strand_id
1 'polypeptide(L)'
;MAEPQPTWTLERSRLLPRSGIGVDAGCLVIAPPGNPIIRLDARLLDRIELIGRPPTAPMVTGAVAALGALAAAVSLLPGGVFACVGLGYFSHERFSEARRRTRTRDLLLAVGDLEVALHVADGPEAAKGIAERLSPYTRQASITQPEVYEDAKRRMRAHAEGKAEGARRDLQSALSVGADVVSLHGDHLQVGAVAFLVSEVREYAHRGANLPLTGGRLLQAAMGLLVVAAEERARAGEDVEGLSRRIAEYEAWSGHSAGR
;
A
#
# COMPACT_ATOMS: atom_id res chain seq x y z
N MET A 1 -34.24 6.99 1.89
CA MET A 1 -33.96 6.07 3.02
C MET A 1 -32.46 5.94 3.12
N ALA A 2 -31.85 6.50 4.16
CA ALA A 2 -30.41 6.35 4.38
C ALA A 2 -30.17 4.91 4.86
N GLU A 3 -29.30 4.18 4.17
CA GLU A 3 -28.79 2.88 4.62
C GLU A 3 -28.20 3.06 6.03
N PRO A 4 -28.51 2.18 7.00
CA PRO A 4 -27.91 2.25 8.32
C PRO A 4 -26.41 2.12 8.17
N GLN A 5 -25.69 3.21 8.46
CA GLN A 5 -24.24 3.21 8.54
C GLN A 5 -23.84 2.09 9.52
N PRO A 6 -23.08 1.07 9.08
CA PRO A 6 -22.72 -0.01 9.95
C PRO A 6 -21.91 0.54 11.14
N THR A 7 -22.49 0.49 12.32
CA THR A 7 -21.81 0.77 13.59
C THR A 7 -20.82 -0.37 13.84
N TRP A 8 -19.65 -0.27 13.21
CA TRP A 8 -18.55 -1.19 13.44
C TRP A 8 -17.92 -0.89 14.80
N THR A 9 -18.41 -1.54 15.84
CA THR A 9 -17.79 -1.51 17.17
C THR A 9 -16.53 -2.36 17.13
N LEU A 10 -15.47 -1.83 16.51
CA LEU A 10 -14.17 -2.49 16.51
C LEU A 10 -13.60 -2.39 17.92
N GLU A 11 -13.55 -3.52 18.62
CA GLU A 11 -12.98 -3.56 19.96
C GLU A 11 -11.49 -3.22 19.87
N ARG A 12 -11.09 -2.06 20.42
CA ARG A 12 -9.68 -1.64 20.47
C ARG A 12 -8.77 -2.68 21.13
N SER A 13 -9.33 -3.61 21.90
CA SER A 13 -8.63 -4.78 22.47
C SER A 13 -8.04 -5.73 21.42
N ARG A 14 -8.53 -5.69 20.18
CA ARG A 14 -7.99 -6.50 19.06
C ARG A 14 -6.83 -5.82 18.33
N LEU A 15 -6.53 -4.58 18.67
CA LEU A 15 -5.41 -3.83 18.12
C LEU A 15 -4.16 -4.11 18.94
N LEU A 16 -3.02 -3.99 18.28
CA LEU A 16 -1.72 -4.13 18.92
C LEU A 16 -1.55 -3.04 20.00
N PRO A 17 -1.09 -3.41 21.21
CA PRO A 17 -1.18 -2.54 22.39
C PRO A 17 -0.31 -1.28 22.29
N ARG A 18 0.82 -1.32 21.57
CA ARG A 18 1.74 -0.18 21.49
C ARG A 18 1.49 0.71 20.29
N SER A 19 1.16 0.12 19.14
CA SER A 19 0.92 0.84 17.89
C SER A 19 -0.54 1.23 17.68
N GLY A 20 -1.49 0.56 18.31
CA GLY A 20 -2.90 0.71 18.01
C GLY A 20 -3.25 0.24 16.59
N ILE A 21 -2.44 -0.63 15.99
CA ILE A 21 -2.64 -1.13 14.62
C ILE A 21 -3.19 -2.56 14.67
N GLY A 22 -4.06 -2.92 13.73
CA GLY A 22 -4.60 -4.27 13.60
C GLY A 22 -5.16 -4.54 12.21
N VAL A 23 -5.74 -5.74 12.05
CA VAL A 23 -6.37 -6.19 10.80
C VAL A 23 -7.77 -6.69 11.09
N ASP A 24 -8.74 -6.17 10.35
CA ASP A 24 -10.16 -6.53 10.42
C ASP A 24 -10.74 -6.70 9.01
N ALA A 25 -11.23 -7.90 8.68
CA ALA A 25 -11.89 -8.22 7.40
C ALA A 25 -11.17 -7.67 6.13
N GLY A 26 -9.83 -7.83 6.06
CA GLY A 26 -9.03 -7.33 4.93
C GLY A 26 -8.70 -5.83 4.98
N CYS A 27 -9.12 -5.13 6.03
CA CYS A 27 -8.75 -3.75 6.29
C CYS A 27 -7.61 -3.66 7.31
N LEU A 28 -6.65 -2.79 7.03
CA LEU A 28 -5.73 -2.25 8.02
C LEU A 28 -6.48 -1.25 8.90
N VAL A 29 -6.38 -1.42 10.21
CA VAL A 29 -7.05 -0.57 11.20
C VAL A 29 -5.98 0.11 12.05
N ILE A 30 -6.07 1.42 12.21
CA ILE A 30 -5.14 2.23 12.99
C ILE A 30 -5.95 3.08 13.96
N ALA A 31 -5.65 3.00 15.26
CA ALA A 31 -6.31 3.79 16.30
C ALA A 31 -5.29 4.69 17.00
N PRO A 32 -4.93 5.85 16.41
CA PRO A 32 -4.02 6.77 17.04
C PRO A 32 -4.63 7.34 18.34
N PRO A 33 -3.83 7.59 19.39
CA PRO A 33 -4.32 8.21 20.60
C PRO A 33 -4.89 9.60 20.30
N GLY A 34 -6.08 9.89 20.82
CA GLY A 34 -6.76 11.18 20.59
C GLY A 34 -7.39 11.37 19.21
N ASN A 35 -7.30 10.38 18.32
CA ASN A 35 -7.85 10.44 16.97
C ASN A 35 -8.88 9.32 16.73
N PRO A 36 -9.86 9.48 15.81
CA PRO A 36 -10.71 8.38 15.42
C PRO A 36 -9.94 7.24 14.76
N ILE A 37 -10.60 6.08 14.69
CA ILE A 37 -10.06 4.91 14.02
C ILE A 37 -9.95 5.21 12.52
N ILE A 38 -8.77 4.99 11.96
CA ILE A 38 -8.51 5.05 10.53
C ILE A 38 -8.60 3.61 9.99
N ARG A 39 -9.37 3.41 8.93
CA ARG A 39 -9.48 2.11 8.24
C ARG A 39 -9.00 2.26 6.81
N LEU A 40 -8.13 1.37 6.38
CA LEU A 40 -7.64 1.29 5.02
C LEU A 40 -7.89 -0.13 4.47
N ASP A 41 -8.75 -0.27 3.49
CA ASP A 41 -8.96 -1.53 2.77
C ASP A 41 -7.70 -1.88 1.97
N ALA A 42 -7.14 -3.07 2.21
CA ALA A 42 -5.96 -3.54 1.50
C ALA A 42 -6.20 -3.75 0.00
N ARG A 43 -7.45 -3.81 -0.45
CA ARG A 43 -7.82 -3.84 -1.88
C ARG A 43 -7.52 -2.52 -2.60
N LEU A 44 -7.29 -1.42 -1.88
CA LEU A 44 -6.74 -0.19 -2.44
C LEU A 44 -5.27 -0.37 -2.85
N LEU A 45 -4.54 -1.17 -2.07
CA LEU A 45 -3.10 -1.36 -2.17
C LEU A 45 -2.73 -2.35 -3.26
N ASP A 46 -1.60 -2.09 -3.90
CA ASP A 46 -0.98 -3.01 -4.84
C ASP A 46 -0.24 -4.11 -4.12
N ARG A 47 0.52 -3.74 -3.09
CA ARG A 47 1.25 -4.66 -2.23
C ARG A 47 1.38 -4.08 -0.83
N ILE A 48 1.56 -4.98 0.13
CA ILE A 48 1.97 -4.67 1.49
C ILE A 48 3.19 -5.52 1.84
N GLU A 49 4.27 -4.87 2.20
CA GLU A 49 5.55 -5.53 2.43
C GLU A 49 6.19 -5.05 3.73
N LEU A 50 7.15 -5.82 4.24
CA LEU A 50 8.01 -5.38 5.33
C LEU A 50 9.16 -4.58 4.73
N ILE A 51 9.40 -3.38 5.25
CA ILE A 51 10.60 -2.62 4.90
C ILE A 51 11.80 -3.49 5.30
N GLY A 52 12.58 -3.97 4.33
CA GLY A 52 13.70 -4.88 4.59
C GLY A 52 13.70 -6.20 3.84
N ARG A 53 12.58 -6.60 3.22
CA ARG A 53 12.67 -7.56 2.11
C ARG A 53 13.15 -6.79 0.87
N PRO A 54 14.22 -7.23 0.17
CA PRO A 54 14.42 -6.74 -1.17
C PRO A 54 13.18 -7.10 -2.01
N PRO A 55 12.71 -6.23 -2.92
CA PRO A 55 11.68 -6.60 -3.87
C PRO A 55 12.17 -7.86 -4.60
N THR A 56 11.34 -8.90 -4.63
CA THR A 56 11.66 -10.17 -5.31
C THR A 56 11.72 -10.04 -6.85
N ALA A 57 11.64 -8.82 -7.38
CA ALA A 57 11.95 -8.48 -8.76
C ALA A 57 12.72 -7.14 -8.75
N PRO A 58 14.02 -7.05 -9.13
CA PRO A 58 14.88 -7.99 -9.86
C PRO A 58 16.22 -8.28 -9.16
N MET A 59 16.46 -9.51 -8.69
CA MET A 59 17.80 -9.98 -8.33
C MET A 59 18.69 -10.29 -9.56
N VAL A 60 18.19 -10.08 -10.78
CA VAL A 60 18.93 -10.34 -12.03
C VAL A 60 19.89 -9.19 -12.40
N THR A 61 19.70 -7.98 -11.88
CA THR A 61 20.57 -6.82 -12.19
C THR A 61 21.76 -6.66 -11.25
N GLY A 62 21.74 -7.26 -10.06
CA GLY A 62 22.84 -7.18 -9.08
C GLY A 62 24.07 -8.01 -9.45
N ALA A 63 23.89 -9.10 -10.20
CA ALA A 63 25.00 -9.95 -10.65
C ALA A 63 25.87 -9.27 -11.72
N VAL A 64 25.31 -8.32 -12.49
CA VAL A 64 26.05 -7.57 -13.52
C VAL A 64 26.92 -6.48 -12.88
N ALA A 65 26.48 -5.88 -11.77
CA ALA A 65 27.24 -4.82 -11.08
C ALA A 65 28.50 -5.36 -10.36
N ALA A 66 28.44 -6.58 -9.79
CA ALA A 66 29.60 -7.20 -9.15
C ALA A 66 30.68 -7.63 -10.15
N LEU A 67 30.30 -8.02 -11.38
CA LEU A 67 31.24 -8.32 -12.45
C LEU A 67 31.85 -7.05 -13.07
N GLY A 68 31.12 -5.92 -13.11
CA GLY A 68 31.63 -4.64 -13.60
C GLY A 68 32.71 -4.00 -12.71
N ALA A 69 32.66 -4.22 -11.40
CA ALA A 69 33.65 -3.67 -10.45
C ALA A 69 35.04 -4.30 -10.59
N LEU A 70 35.12 -5.59 -10.98
CA LEU A 70 36.40 -6.24 -11.27
C LEU A 70 37.00 -5.78 -12.61
N ALA A 71 36.18 -5.40 -13.59
CA ALA A 71 36.65 -4.86 -14.86
C ALA A 71 37.21 -3.42 -14.72
N ALA A 72 36.64 -2.59 -13.84
CA ALA A 72 37.11 -1.24 -13.59
C ALA A 72 38.43 -1.18 -12.79
N ALA A 73 38.75 -2.21 -12.00
CA ALA A 73 39.99 -2.28 -11.23
C ALA A 73 41.24 -2.51 -12.11
N VAL A 74 41.08 -2.91 -13.38
CA VAL A 74 42.19 -3.12 -14.34
C VAL A 74 42.36 -1.93 -15.31
N SER A 75 41.47 -0.93 -15.26
CA SER A 75 41.54 0.25 -16.12
C SER A 75 42.57 1.27 -15.58
N LEU A 76 43.79 1.22 -16.15
CA LEU A 76 44.89 2.19 -16.04
C LEU A 76 44.54 3.59 -16.60
N LEU A 77 43.39 4.15 -16.23
CA LEU A 77 42.99 5.52 -16.56
C LEU A 77 43.02 6.38 -15.28
N PRO A 78 43.64 7.58 -15.32
CA PRO A 78 43.77 8.50 -14.19
C PRO A 78 42.43 9.21 -13.87
N GLY A 79 41.41 8.42 -13.59
CA GLY A 79 40.04 8.81 -13.25
C GLY A 79 39.23 7.69 -12.58
N GLY A 80 39.69 6.43 -12.63
CA GLY A 80 38.97 5.28 -12.07
C GLY A 80 38.83 5.29 -10.54
N VAL A 81 39.79 5.89 -9.82
CA VAL A 81 39.77 5.93 -8.35
C VAL A 81 38.59 6.76 -7.80
N PHE A 82 38.19 7.83 -8.50
CA PHE A 82 37.04 8.66 -8.10
C PHE A 82 35.69 7.98 -8.35
N ALA A 83 35.58 7.16 -9.40
CA ALA A 83 34.36 6.37 -9.67
C ALA A 83 34.16 5.27 -8.63
N CYS A 84 35.23 4.62 -8.16
CA CYS A 84 35.15 3.57 -7.15
C CYS A 84 34.77 4.10 -5.76
N VAL A 85 35.26 5.28 -5.36
CA VAL A 85 34.90 5.90 -4.07
C VAL A 85 33.46 6.44 -4.08
N GLY A 86 33.01 7.04 -5.20
CA GLY A 86 31.63 7.51 -5.35
C GLY A 86 30.59 6.38 -5.30
N LEU A 87 30.88 5.25 -5.97
CA LEU A 87 30.06 4.04 -5.89
C LEU A 87 30.14 3.36 -4.51
N GLY A 88 31.30 3.43 -3.84
CA GLY A 88 31.50 2.97 -2.46
C GLY A 88 30.67 3.75 -1.44
N TYR A 89 30.58 5.08 -1.58
CA TYR A 89 29.76 5.92 -0.71
C TYR A 89 28.25 5.71 -0.95
N PHE A 90 27.82 5.64 -2.22
CA PHE A 90 26.41 5.39 -2.57
C PHE A 90 25.96 3.99 -2.16
N SER A 91 26.85 3.00 -2.29
CA SER A 91 26.59 1.65 -1.78
C SER A 91 26.62 1.62 -0.25
N HIS A 92 27.49 2.37 0.43
CA HIS A 92 27.52 2.44 1.91
C HIS A 92 26.27 3.13 2.51
N GLU A 93 25.76 4.22 1.92
CA GLU A 93 24.48 4.81 2.35
C GLU A 93 23.31 3.84 2.12
N ARG A 94 23.24 3.19 0.96
CA ARG A 94 22.24 2.15 0.70
C ARG A 94 22.40 0.92 1.60
N PHE A 95 23.62 0.55 1.99
CA PHE A 95 23.87 -0.59 2.87
C PHE A 95 23.64 -0.28 4.35
N SER A 96 23.87 0.97 4.77
CA SER A 96 23.59 1.43 6.13
C SER A 96 22.10 1.72 6.33
N GLU A 97 21.42 2.22 5.31
CA GLU A 97 19.96 2.20 5.22
C GLU A 97 19.43 0.76 5.18
N ALA A 98 20.00 -0.14 4.37
CA ALA A 98 19.60 -1.55 4.34
C ALA A 98 19.86 -2.28 5.67
N ARG A 99 20.92 -1.92 6.42
CA ARG A 99 21.22 -2.42 7.78
C ARG A 99 20.28 -1.85 8.84
N ARG A 100 19.85 -0.59 8.73
CA ARG A 100 18.77 -0.04 9.59
C ARG A 100 17.41 -0.67 9.23
N ARG A 101 17.21 -0.99 7.95
CA ARG A 101 16.04 -1.69 7.38
C ARG A 101 16.09 -3.22 7.50
N THR A 102 17.05 -3.82 8.21
CA THR A 102 17.01 -5.26 8.56
C THR A 102 16.44 -5.50 9.96
N ARG A 103 16.13 -4.43 10.70
CA ARG A 103 15.51 -4.44 12.05
C ARG A 103 14.13 -3.75 12.06
N THR A 104 13.51 -3.62 10.91
CA THR A 104 12.46 -2.63 10.68
C THR A 104 11.13 -3.09 11.24
N ARG A 105 10.55 -2.18 12.00
CA ARG A 105 9.23 -2.26 12.60
C ARG A 105 8.14 -1.75 11.64
N ASP A 106 8.48 -1.60 10.36
CA ASP A 106 7.72 -0.74 9.46
C ASP A 106 7.12 -1.55 8.31
N LEU A 107 5.87 -1.23 8.00
CA LEU A 107 5.11 -1.73 6.86
C LEU A 107 5.25 -0.76 5.69
N LEU A 108 5.44 -1.29 4.49
CA LEU A 108 5.41 -0.54 3.24
C LEU A 108 4.06 -0.77 2.57
N LEU A 109 3.27 0.29 2.42
CA LEU A 109 2.00 0.30 1.71
C LEU A 109 2.25 0.91 0.34
N ALA A 110 2.03 0.17 -0.74
CA ALA A 110 2.32 0.66 -2.08
C ALA A 110 1.08 0.74 -2.97
N VAL A 111 0.99 1.82 -3.74
CA VAL A 111 -0.02 2.06 -4.79
C VAL A 111 0.67 2.75 -5.97
N GLY A 112 0.79 2.05 -7.10
CA GLY A 112 1.62 2.48 -8.23
C GLY A 112 3.05 2.76 -7.79
N ASP A 113 3.54 3.96 -8.10
CA ASP A 113 4.87 4.45 -7.72
C ASP A 113 4.90 5.08 -6.31
N LEU A 114 3.76 5.21 -5.64
CA LEU A 114 3.68 5.76 -4.30
C LEU A 114 3.91 4.66 -3.26
N GLU A 115 4.91 4.86 -2.41
CA GLU A 115 5.20 4.01 -1.26
C GLU A 115 5.08 4.79 0.05
N VAL A 116 4.29 4.28 0.98
CA VAL A 116 4.06 4.88 2.31
C VAL A 116 4.55 3.92 3.39
N ALA A 117 5.48 4.40 4.21
CA ALA A 117 5.97 3.66 5.37
C ALA A 117 5.06 3.89 6.60
N LEU A 118 4.64 2.81 7.24
CA LEU A 118 3.85 2.82 8.48
C LEU A 118 4.62 2.11 9.60
N HIS A 119 4.88 2.83 10.70
CA HIS A 119 5.60 2.30 11.85
C HIS A 119 4.71 1.46 12.77
N VAL A 120 5.15 0.23 13.09
CA VAL A 120 4.49 -0.70 14.03
C VAL A 120 5.34 -0.84 15.30
N ALA A 121 5.00 -0.04 16.32
CA ALA A 121 5.75 0.01 17.58
C ALA A 121 5.87 -1.33 18.33
N ASP A 122 5.00 -2.30 18.06
CA ASP A 122 4.98 -3.64 18.67
C ASP A 122 6.07 -4.58 18.17
N GLY A 123 6.74 -4.24 17.07
CA GLY A 123 7.92 -4.95 16.59
C GLY A 123 7.76 -5.60 15.21
N PRO A 124 8.85 -6.17 14.67
CA PRO A 124 8.88 -6.71 13.31
C PRO A 124 7.97 -7.93 13.12
N GLU A 125 7.82 -8.80 14.12
CA GLU A 125 6.90 -9.95 14.03
C GLU A 125 5.43 -9.52 13.94
N ALA A 126 5.06 -8.45 14.66
CA ALA A 126 3.72 -7.90 14.59
C ALA A 126 3.45 -7.26 13.21
N ALA A 127 4.42 -6.51 12.68
CA ALA A 127 4.34 -6.01 11.31
C ALA A 127 4.22 -7.17 10.31
N LYS A 128 5.00 -8.23 10.47
CA LYS A 128 4.97 -9.41 9.60
C LYS A 128 3.59 -10.07 9.61
N GLY A 129 3.02 -10.28 10.80
CA GLY A 129 1.66 -10.84 10.93
C GLY A 129 0.58 -9.98 10.27
N ILE A 130 0.73 -8.64 10.31
CA ILE A 130 -0.18 -7.73 9.58
C ILE A 130 -0.01 -7.90 8.06
N ALA A 131 1.23 -7.87 7.56
CA ALA A 131 1.51 -8.01 6.14
C ALA A 131 1.02 -9.36 5.57
N GLU A 132 1.26 -10.46 6.28
CA GLU A 132 0.81 -11.81 5.87
C GLU A 132 -0.73 -11.92 5.82
N ARG A 133 -1.43 -11.29 6.77
CA ARG A 133 -2.90 -11.30 6.81
C ARG A 133 -3.53 -10.42 5.73
N LEU A 134 -2.87 -9.30 5.37
CA LEU A 134 -3.39 -8.35 4.38
C LEU A 134 -2.94 -8.66 2.95
N SER A 135 -1.80 -9.31 2.76
CA SER A 135 -1.22 -9.62 1.45
C SER A 135 -2.23 -10.27 0.49
N PRO A 136 -3.05 -11.27 0.88
CA PRO A 136 -4.01 -11.89 -0.03
C PRO A 136 -5.08 -10.95 -0.60
N TYR A 137 -5.34 -9.83 0.09
CA TYR A 137 -6.33 -8.84 -0.30
C TYR A 137 -5.77 -7.73 -1.20
N THR A 138 -4.44 -7.65 -1.32
CA THR A 138 -3.79 -6.67 -2.20
C THR A 138 -3.94 -7.04 -3.67
N ARG A 139 -3.77 -6.06 -4.55
CA ARG A 139 -4.06 -6.22 -5.99
C ARG A 139 -3.01 -7.03 -6.75
N GLN A 140 -1.76 -7.03 -6.32
CA GLN A 140 -0.70 -7.82 -6.97
C GLN A 140 -0.64 -9.26 -6.47
N ALA A 141 -1.26 -9.57 -5.33
CA ALA A 141 -1.29 -10.93 -4.83
C ALA A 141 -2.10 -11.85 -5.74
N SER A 142 -1.65 -13.10 -5.91
CA SER A 142 -2.47 -14.14 -6.51
C SER A 142 -3.74 -14.33 -5.70
N ILE A 143 -4.87 -14.54 -6.38
CA ILE A 143 -6.12 -14.82 -5.70
C ILE A 143 -5.98 -16.22 -5.08
N THR A 144 -5.97 -16.26 -3.75
CA THR A 144 -5.87 -17.51 -2.97
C THR A 144 -7.08 -17.70 -2.07
N GLN A 145 -7.87 -16.64 -1.85
CA GLN A 145 -9.04 -16.62 -0.98
C GLN A 145 -10.33 -16.53 -1.81
N PRO A 146 -11.36 -17.35 -1.51
CA PRO A 146 -12.65 -17.29 -2.20
C PRO A 146 -13.33 -15.91 -2.13
N GLU A 147 -13.19 -15.21 -1.01
CA GLU A 147 -13.77 -13.88 -0.83
C GLU A 147 -13.18 -12.83 -1.79
N VAL A 148 -11.87 -12.94 -2.06
CA VAL A 148 -11.15 -12.07 -2.99
C VAL A 148 -11.54 -12.39 -4.44
N TYR A 149 -11.78 -13.66 -4.74
CA TYR A 149 -12.28 -14.10 -6.04
C TYR A 149 -13.69 -13.58 -6.34
N GLU A 150 -14.62 -13.70 -5.39
CA GLU A 150 -15.99 -13.21 -5.56
C GLU A 150 -16.04 -11.68 -5.69
N ASP A 151 -15.20 -10.95 -4.94
CA ASP A 151 -15.04 -9.51 -5.13
C ASP A 151 -14.46 -9.16 -6.51
N ALA A 152 -13.42 -9.86 -6.95
CA ALA A 152 -12.83 -9.68 -8.27
C ALA A 152 -13.86 -9.88 -9.39
N LYS A 153 -14.67 -10.95 -9.31
CA LYS A 153 -15.77 -11.19 -10.25
C LYS A 153 -16.82 -10.10 -10.22
N ARG A 154 -17.23 -9.65 -9.03
CA ARG A 154 -18.21 -8.56 -8.89
C ARG A 154 -17.71 -7.29 -9.58
N ARG A 155 -16.45 -6.90 -9.35
CA ARG A 155 -15.83 -5.74 -10.00
C ARG A 155 -15.75 -5.89 -11.51
N MET A 156 -15.43 -7.09 -11.99
CA MET A 156 -15.36 -7.38 -13.43
C MET A 156 -16.73 -7.30 -14.12
N ARG A 157 -17.77 -7.84 -13.48
CA ARG A 157 -19.15 -7.68 -13.97
C ARG A 157 -19.59 -6.22 -13.98
N ALA A 158 -19.29 -5.47 -12.91
CA ALA A 158 -19.61 -4.04 -12.84
C ALA A 158 -18.92 -3.26 -13.98
N HIS A 159 -17.69 -3.60 -14.33
CA HIS A 159 -16.99 -3.01 -15.47
C HIS A 159 -17.66 -3.37 -16.81
N ALA A 160 -17.98 -4.65 -17.02
CA ALA A 160 -18.66 -5.12 -18.24
C ALA A 160 -20.05 -4.49 -18.45
N GLU A 161 -20.77 -4.22 -17.36
CA GLU A 161 -22.10 -3.60 -17.39
C GLU A 161 -22.06 -2.06 -17.54
N GLY A 162 -20.87 -1.45 -17.70
CA GLY A 162 -20.72 0.00 -17.72
C GLY A 162 -21.02 0.67 -16.37
N LYS A 163 -21.21 -0.12 -15.31
CA LYS A 163 -21.38 0.33 -13.91
C LYS A 163 -20.03 0.45 -13.20
N ALA A 164 -18.99 0.84 -13.94
CA ALA A 164 -17.65 1.06 -13.39
C ALA A 164 -17.66 2.07 -12.24
N GLU A 165 -18.62 3.01 -12.23
CA GLU A 165 -18.83 3.93 -11.11
C GLU A 165 -19.14 3.24 -9.77
N GLY A 166 -19.83 2.09 -9.77
CA GLY A 166 -20.11 1.34 -8.55
C GLY A 166 -18.84 0.73 -7.95
N ALA A 167 -18.03 0.08 -8.80
CA ALA A 167 -16.72 -0.43 -8.39
C ALA A 167 -15.76 0.69 -7.97
N ARG A 168 -15.88 1.87 -8.58
CA ARG A 168 -15.13 3.08 -8.18
C ARG A 168 -15.59 3.61 -6.82
N ARG A 169 -16.89 3.57 -6.50
CA ARG A 169 -17.41 3.94 -5.17
C ARG A 169 -16.91 2.99 -4.08
N ASP A 170 -16.79 1.71 -4.38
CA ASP A 170 -16.20 0.74 -3.43
C ASP A 170 -14.75 1.12 -3.09
N LEU A 171 -13.96 1.57 -4.08
CA LEU A 171 -12.60 2.09 -3.86
C LEU A 171 -12.58 3.45 -3.16
N GLN A 172 -13.57 4.31 -3.40
CA GLN A 172 -13.73 5.57 -2.65
C GLN A 172 -14.04 5.34 -1.17
N SER A 173 -14.65 4.20 -0.82
CA SER A 173 -14.87 3.81 0.59
C SER A 173 -13.67 3.13 1.25
N ALA A 174 -12.56 2.97 0.53
CA ALA A 174 -11.41 2.19 0.98
C ALA A 174 -10.60 2.86 2.09
N LEU A 175 -10.68 4.18 2.27
CA LEU A 175 -10.07 4.87 3.40
C LEU A 175 -11.14 5.64 4.17
N SER A 176 -11.20 5.45 5.48
CA SER A 176 -12.09 6.21 6.36
C SER A 176 -11.41 6.63 7.66
N VAL A 177 -11.86 7.76 8.22
CA VAL A 177 -11.43 8.32 9.50
C VAL A 177 -12.64 8.48 10.41
N GLY A 178 -12.84 7.52 11.31
CA GLY A 178 -14.07 7.41 12.08
C GLY A 178 -15.25 7.07 11.16
N ALA A 179 -16.23 7.97 11.08
CA ALA A 179 -17.37 7.85 10.16
C ALA A 179 -17.14 8.56 8.81
N ASP A 180 -16.05 9.32 8.68
CA ASP A 180 -15.79 10.12 7.49
C ASP A 180 -15.05 9.30 6.45
N VAL A 181 -15.65 9.12 5.27
CA VAL A 181 -15.00 8.49 4.12
C VAL A 181 -14.06 9.48 3.44
N VAL A 182 -12.91 9.00 2.98
CA VAL A 182 -11.94 9.78 2.22
C VAL A 182 -12.14 9.50 0.73
N SER A 183 -12.62 10.49 -0.01
CA SER A 183 -12.86 10.39 -1.45
C SER A 183 -12.09 11.46 -2.23
N LEU A 184 -11.86 11.21 -3.52
CA LEU A 184 -11.28 12.21 -4.43
C LEU A 184 -12.37 12.74 -5.36
N HIS A 185 -12.55 14.07 -5.37
CA HIS A 185 -13.46 14.77 -6.26
C HIS A 185 -12.69 15.82 -7.07
N GLY A 186 -12.48 15.53 -8.36
CA GLY A 186 -11.60 16.35 -9.21
C GLY A 186 -10.19 16.39 -8.64
N ASP A 187 -9.75 17.60 -8.28
CA ASP A 187 -8.44 17.90 -7.69
C ASP A 187 -8.49 18.11 -6.16
N HIS A 188 -9.60 17.70 -5.52
CA HIS A 188 -9.78 17.84 -4.08
C HIS A 188 -9.91 16.48 -3.40
N LEU A 189 -9.10 16.28 -2.37
CA LEU A 189 -9.27 15.18 -1.42
C LEU A 189 -10.29 15.59 -0.36
N GLN A 190 -11.44 14.93 -0.34
CA GLN A 190 -12.52 15.17 0.61
C GLN A 190 -12.44 14.16 1.75
N VAL A 191 -12.52 14.65 2.99
CA VAL A 191 -12.61 13.86 4.22
C VAL A 191 -13.82 14.36 5.00
N GLY A 192 -14.94 13.65 4.87
CA GLY A 192 -16.22 14.10 5.43
C GLY A 192 -16.62 15.48 4.88
N ALA A 193 -16.67 16.49 5.75
CA ALA A 193 -17.02 17.86 5.40
C ALA A 193 -15.84 18.76 4.99
N VAL A 194 -14.59 18.28 5.11
CA VAL A 194 -13.39 19.06 4.80
C VAL A 194 -12.84 18.63 3.44
N ALA A 195 -12.38 19.58 2.63
CA ALA A 195 -11.71 19.33 1.36
C ALA A 195 -10.34 20.00 1.33
N PHE A 196 -9.36 19.31 0.76
CA PHE A 196 -7.99 19.80 0.55
C PHE A 196 -7.62 19.71 -0.91
N LEU A 197 -6.85 20.66 -1.43
CA LEU A 197 -6.30 20.53 -2.77
C LEU A 197 -5.27 19.39 -2.80
N VAL A 198 -5.25 18.59 -3.86
CA VAL A 198 -4.26 17.50 -4.01
C VAL A 198 -2.82 18.04 -3.92
N SER A 199 -2.55 19.23 -4.45
CA SER A 199 -1.25 19.90 -4.32
C SER A 199 -0.87 20.16 -2.86
N GLU A 200 -1.80 20.62 -2.04
CA GLU A 200 -1.60 20.83 -0.60
C GLU A 200 -1.35 19.50 0.10
N VAL A 201 -2.16 18.47 -0.18
CA VAL A 201 -1.95 17.14 0.41
C VAL A 201 -0.56 16.60 0.10
N ARG A 202 -0.07 16.79 -1.14
CA ARG A 202 1.30 16.42 -1.54
C ARG A 202 2.36 17.22 -0.75
N GLU A 203 2.16 18.52 -0.56
CA GLU A 203 3.07 19.36 0.23
C GLU A 203 3.12 18.93 1.71
N TYR A 204 1.96 18.67 2.32
CA TYR A 204 1.87 18.16 3.69
C TYR A 204 2.55 16.80 3.81
N ALA A 205 2.31 15.88 2.86
CA ALA A 205 2.93 14.57 2.86
C ALA A 205 4.45 14.64 2.72
N HIS A 206 4.95 15.53 1.86
CA HIS A 206 6.39 15.76 1.68
C HIS A 206 7.06 16.26 2.97
N ARG A 207 6.34 17.06 3.76
CA ARG A 207 6.78 17.53 5.08
C ARG A 207 6.58 16.50 6.20
N GLY A 208 5.99 15.34 5.92
CA GLY A 208 5.60 14.36 6.93
C GLY A 208 4.51 14.87 7.88
N ALA A 209 3.71 15.83 7.45
CA ALA A 209 2.69 16.50 8.25
C ALA A 209 1.33 15.81 8.18
N ASN A 210 0.46 16.17 9.12
CA ASN A 210 -0.92 15.72 9.18
C ASN A 210 -1.87 16.77 8.58
N LEU A 211 -2.89 16.31 7.88
CA LEU A 211 -4.04 17.10 7.45
C LEU A 211 -4.93 17.41 8.67
N PRO A 212 -5.21 18.69 8.96
CA PRO A 212 -6.06 19.09 10.06
C PRO A 212 -7.54 18.89 9.73
N LEU A 213 -8.20 17.97 10.41
CA LEU A 213 -9.63 17.71 10.24
C LEU A 213 -10.46 18.47 11.28
N THR A 214 -11.77 18.56 11.07
CA THR A 214 -12.71 19.18 12.02
C THR A 214 -12.64 18.51 13.40
N GLY A 215 -12.79 19.31 14.46
CA GLY A 215 -12.79 18.80 15.83
C GLY A 215 -11.42 18.38 16.36
N GLY A 216 -10.33 18.93 15.81
CA GLY A 216 -8.96 18.66 16.27
C GLY A 216 -8.40 17.30 15.86
N ARG A 217 -9.10 16.62 14.93
CA ARG A 217 -8.70 15.32 14.39
C ARG A 217 -7.60 15.50 13.35
N LEU A 218 -6.82 14.45 13.10
CA LEU A 218 -5.67 14.49 12.21
C LEU A 218 -5.68 13.30 11.25
N LEU A 219 -5.25 13.49 10.01
CA LEU A 219 -4.97 12.39 9.09
C LEU A 219 -3.56 12.56 8.54
N GLN A 220 -2.72 11.53 8.64
CA GLN A 220 -1.39 11.58 8.01
C GLN A 220 -1.55 11.80 6.51
N ALA A 221 -0.97 12.88 5.97
CA ALA A 221 -1.21 13.26 4.58
C ALA A 221 -0.78 12.18 3.57
N ALA A 222 0.26 11.40 3.92
CA ALA A 222 0.68 10.24 3.13
C ALA A 222 -0.42 9.19 2.97
N MET A 223 -1.29 8.99 3.98
CA MET A 223 -2.44 8.08 3.86
C MET A 223 -3.48 8.63 2.88
N GLY A 224 -3.71 9.94 2.88
CA GLY A 224 -4.57 10.60 1.90
C GLY A 224 -4.04 10.43 0.46
N LEU A 225 -2.72 10.49 0.27
CA LEU A 225 -2.10 10.27 -1.04
C LEU A 225 -2.31 8.86 -1.60
N LEU A 226 -2.49 7.83 -0.75
CA LEU A 226 -2.82 6.48 -1.24
C LEU A 226 -4.15 6.47 -2.00
N VAL A 227 -5.13 7.26 -1.55
CA VAL A 227 -6.42 7.40 -2.24
C VAL A 227 -6.24 8.16 -3.56
N VAL A 228 -5.44 9.22 -3.56
CA VAL A 228 -5.12 9.99 -4.78
C VAL A 228 -4.48 9.06 -5.82
N ALA A 229 -3.43 8.32 -5.44
CA ALA A 229 -2.71 7.42 -6.33
C ALA A 229 -3.60 6.29 -6.87
N ALA A 230 -4.47 5.73 -6.02
CA ALA A 230 -5.39 4.67 -6.44
C ALA A 230 -6.41 5.17 -7.47
N GLU A 231 -6.90 6.38 -7.29
CA GLU A 231 -7.87 7.01 -8.19
C GLU A 231 -7.23 7.46 -9.52
N GLU A 232 -6.02 8.03 -9.49
CA GLU A 232 -5.24 8.36 -10.69
C GLU A 232 -5.03 7.11 -11.57
N ARG A 233 -4.65 5.99 -10.94
CA ARG A 233 -4.51 4.70 -11.61
C ARG A 233 -5.84 4.14 -12.12
N ALA A 234 -6.91 4.23 -11.34
CA ALA A 234 -8.22 3.76 -11.78
C ALA A 234 -8.68 4.51 -13.05
N ARG A 235 -8.38 5.81 -13.16
CA ARG A 235 -8.62 6.61 -14.38
C ARG A 235 -7.76 6.17 -15.56
N ALA A 236 -6.57 5.64 -15.33
CA ALA A 236 -5.70 5.09 -16.36
C ALA A 236 -6.18 3.73 -16.92
N GLY A 237 -7.18 3.09 -16.31
CA GLY A 237 -7.77 1.83 -16.81
C GLY A 237 -6.96 0.57 -16.51
N GLU A 238 -5.88 0.67 -15.72
CA GLU A 238 -4.95 -0.42 -15.42
C GLU A 238 -5.57 -1.59 -14.64
N ASP A 239 -6.76 -1.40 -14.05
CA ASP A 239 -7.36 -2.35 -13.10
C ASP A 239 -7.94 -3.60 -13.80
N VAL A 240 -8.45 -3.45 -15.03
CA VAL A 240 -9.34 -4.46 -15.63
C VAL A 240 -8.57 -5.66 -16.17
N GLU A 241 -7.47 -5.42 -16.88
CA GLU A 241 -6.66 -6.47 -17.49
C GLU A 241 -5.96 -7.32 -16.43
N GLY A 242 -5.36 -6.66 -15.43
CA GLY A 242 -4.71 -7.34 -14.30
C GLY A 242 -5.71 -8.17 -13.48
N LEU A 243 -6.92 -7.67 -13.27
CA LEU A 243 -7.96 -8.39 -12.56
C LEU A 243 -8.46 -9.62 -13.36
N SER A 244 -8.65 -9.49 -14.67
CA SER A 244 -9.05 -10.59 -15.55
C SER A 244 -8.03 -11.74 -15.53
N ARG A 245 -6.74 -11.42 -15.65
CA ARG A 245 -5.65 -12.42 -15.58
C ARG A 245 -5.68 -13.20 -14.26
N ARG A 246 -5.81 -12.51 -13.13
CA ARG A 246 -5.84 -13.12 -11.80
C ARG A 246 -7.02 -14.06 -11.59
N ILE A 247 -8.20 -13.70 -12.10
CA ILE A 247 -9.39 -14.55 -12.07
C ILE A 247 -9.13 -15.83 -12.86
N ALA A 248 -8.57 -15.72 -14.07
CA ALA A 248 -8.27 -16.88 -14.92
C ALA A 248 -7.24 -17.83 -14.28
N GLU A 249 -6.20 -17.29 -13.63
CA GLU A 249 -5.20 -18.09 -12.89
C GLU A 249 -5.84 -18.89 -11.76
N TYR A 250 -6.75 -18.27 -10.98
CA TYR A 250 -7.47 -18.95 -9.91
C TYR A 250 -8.44 -20.03 -10.42
N GLU A 251 -9.17 -19.74 -11.50
CA GLU A 251 -10.08 -20.71 -12.14
C GLU A 251 -9.30 -21.91 -12.69
N ALA A 252 -8.14 -21.68 -13.31
CA ALA A 252 -7.27 -22.75 -13.76
C ALA A 252 -6.79 -23.60 -12.57
N TRP A 253 -6.29 -22.98 -11.50
CA TRP A 253 -5.81 -23.71 -10.31
C TRP A 253 -6.91 -24.51 -9.59
N SER A 254 -8.09 -23.91 -9.40
CA SER A 254 -9.22 -24.53 -8.71
C SER A 254 -9.84 -25.67 -9.54
N GLY A 255 -9.93 -25.51 -10.86
CA GLY A 255 -10.38 -26.56 -11.79
C GLY A 255 -9.47 -27.78 -11.82
N HIS A 256 -8.15 -27.60 -11.68
CA HIS A 256 -7.19 -28.72 -11.55
C HIS A 256 -7.27 -29.44 -10.19
N SER A 257 -7.83 -28.78 -9.17
CA SER A 257 -7.95 -29.32 -7.81
C SER A 257 -9.27 -30.07 -7.59
N ALA A 258 -10.33 -29.72 -8.33
CA ALA A 258 -11.63 -30.39 -8.27
C ALA A 258 -11.69 -31.73 -9.04
N GLY A 259 -10.68 -32.02 -9.86
CA GLY A 259 -10.59 -33.25 -10.67
C GLY A 259 -9.73 -34.37 -10.07
N ARG A 260 -9.39 -34.32 -8.76
CA ARG A 260 -8.67 -35.37 -8.03
C ARG A 260 -9.47 -35.91 -6.87
#